data_AF-A0A1W9PKF4-F1
#
_entry.id   AF-A0A1W9PKF4-F1
#
_cell.length_a   1.000
_cell.length_b   1.000
_cell.length_c   1.000
_cell.angle_alpha   90.00
_cell.angle_beta   90.00
_cell.angle_gamma   90.00
#
_symmetry.space_group_name_H-M   'P 1'
#
loop_
_entity.id
_entity.type
_entity.pdbx_description
1 polymer ?
#
loop_
_entity_poly.entity_id
_entity_poly.type
_entity_poly.pdbx_seq_one_letter_code
_entity_poly.pdbx_strand_id
1 'polypeptide(L)' 'MSNTILNLSALIESIDKIERYSKEFSSADDFYHDDKSFDAVMMQFIVVGETISRLDDAFKEKHANTPW' A
#
# COMPACT_ATOMS: atom_id res chain seq x y z
N MET A 1 13.76 -11.07 -13.37
CA MET A 1 12.97 -10.99 -12.12
C MET A 1 11.55 -11.40 -12.45
N SER A 2 10.90 -12.22 -11.62
CA SER A 2 9.47 -12.51 -11.81
C SER A 2 8.65 -11.25 -11.56
N ASN A 3 7.65 -10.96 -12.40
CA ASN A 3 6.74 -9.82 -12.23
C ASN A 3 6.07 -9.84 -10.85
N THR A 4 5.81 -11.03 -10.30
CA THR A 4 5.23 -11.21 -8.95
C THR A 4 6.14 -10.62 -7.87
N ILE A 5 7.45 -10.88 -7.92
CA ILE A 5 8.39 -10.37 -6.90
C ILE A 5 8.45 -8.85 -6.95
N LEU A 6 8.46 -8.27 -8.16
CA LEU A 6 8.44 -6.83 -8.34
C LEU A 6 7.18 -6.19 -7.74
N ASN A 7 6.00 -6.77 -8.00
CA ASN A 7 4.74 -6.30 -7.45
C ASN A 7 4.72 -6.40 -5.92
N LEU A 8 5.20 -7.51 -5.34
CA LEU A 8 5.27 -7.67 -3.87
C LEU A 8 6.23 -6.65 -3.24
N SER A 9 7.38 -6.38 -3.86
CA SER A 9 8.29 -5.34 -3.39
C SER A 9 7.65 -3.95 -3.44
N ALA A 10 6.90 -3.64 -4.50
CA ALA A 10 6.16 -2.38 -4.62
C ALA A 10 5.06 -2.24 -3.56
N LEU A 11 4.38 -3.34 -3.20
CA LEU A 11 3.41 -3.36 -2.10
C LEU A 11 4.08 -3.01 -0.77
N ILE A 12 5.20 -3.66 -0.45
CA ILE A 12 5.95 -3.41 0.78
C ILE A 12 6.42 -1.95 0.83
N GLU A 13 6.94 -1.42 -0.28
CA GLU A 13 7.37 -0.02 -0.36
C GLU A 13 6.22 0.96 -0.15
N SER A 14 5.05 0.68 -0.72
CA SER A 14 3.85 1.53 -0.57
C SER A 14 3.35 1.52 0.87
N ILE A 15 3.36 0.35 1.53
CA ILE A 15 3.00 0.21 2.94
C ILE A 15 3.98 0.97 3.84
N ASP A 16 5.29 0.85 3.62
CA ASP A 16 6.30 1.62 4.37
C ASP A 16 6.08 3.13 4.23
N LYS A 17 5.76 3.61 3.02
CA LYS A 17 5.42 5.02 2.80
C LYS A 17 4.17 5.45 3.56
N ILE A 18 3.11 4.64 3.57
CA ILE A 18 1.90 4.92 4.35
C ILE A 18 2.27 5.10 5.83
N GLU A 19 2.95 4.13 6.42
CA GLU A 19 3.35 4.18 7.82
C GLU A 19 4.25 5.39 8.13
N ARG A 20 5.21 5.67 7.25
CA ARG A 20 6.14 6.79 7.42
C ARG A 20 5.48 8.16 7.31
N TYR A 21 4.49 8.32 6.45
CA TYR A 21 3.80 9.58 6.28
C TYR A 21 2.74 9.78 7.37
N SER A 22 2.10 8.71 7.85
CA SER A 22 1.08 8.84 8.90
C SER A 22 1.64 8.90 10.33
N LYS A 23 2.85 8.37 10.59
CA LYS A 23 3.39 8.25 11.96
C LYS A 23 3.67 9.57 12.69
N GLU A 24 3.79 10.68 11.97
CA GLU A 24 4.15 11.99 12.56
C GLU A 24 2.94 12.67 13.21
N PHE A 25 1.74 12.13 13.01
CA PHE A 25 0.48 12.68 13.48
C PHE A 25 -0.02 11.95 14.73
N SER A 26 -0.49 12.72 15.71
CA SER A 26 -0.98 12.17 16.99
C SER A 26 -2.44 11.73 16.93
N SER A 27 -3.19 12.19 15.93
CA SER A 27 -4.57 11.84 15.70
C SER A 27 -4.91 11.83 14.21
N ALA A 28 -6.03 11.19 13.86
CA ALA A 28 -6.54 11.19 12.50
C ALA A 28 -6.95 12.60 12.03
N ASP A 29 -7.42 13.46 12.95
CA ASP A 29 -7.81 14.83 12.63
C ASP A 29 -6.57 15.67 12.30
N ASP A 30 -5.50 15.55 13.08
CA ASP A 30 -4.22 16.22 12.79
C ASP A 30 -3.63 15.80 11.44
N PHE A 31 -3.74 14.50 11.13
CA PHE A 31 -3.32 13.94 9.84
C PHE A 31 -4.16 14.48 8.68
N TYR A 32 -5.48 14.54 8.85
CA TYR A 32 -6.40 15.02 7.82
C TYR A 32 -6.19 16.49 7.47
N HIS A 33 -5.77 17.32 8.44
CA HIS A 33 -5.48 18.73 8.20
C HIS A 33 -4.13 19.00 7.51
N ASP A 34 -3.25 17.99 7.38
CA ASP A 34 -2.06 18.07 6.52
C ASP A 34 -2.35 17.47 5.14
N ASP A 35 -2.96 18.27 4.27
CA ASP A 35 -3.39 17.86 2.92
C ASP A 35 -2.29 17.10 2.15
N LYS A 36 -1.03 17.54 2.29
CA LYS A 36 0.10 16.93 1.59
C LYS A 36 0.34 15.49 2.04
N SER A 37 0.43 15.24 3.36
CA SER A 37 0.69 13.89 3.87
C SER A 37 -0.54 13.01 3.68
N PHE A 38 -1.74 13.59 3.83
CA PHE A 38 -2.99 12.89 3.57
C PHE A 38 -3.08 12.41 2.12
N ASP A 39 -2.89 13.31 1.15
CA ASP A 39 -2.92 12.97 -0.28
C ASP A 39 -1.80 12.00 -0.67
N ALA A 40 -0.61 12.13 -0.07
CA ALA A 40 0.50 11.21 -0.32
C ALA A 40 0.17 9.78 0.13
N VAL A 41 -0.47 9.62 1.31
CA VAL A 41 -0.93 8.34 1.82
C VAL A 41 -2.08 7.78 0.97
N MET A 42 -3.05 8.62 0.59
CA MET A 42 -4.15 8.21 -0.30
C MET A 42 -3.63 7.68 -1.64
N MET A 43 -2.61 8.33 -2.21
CA MET A 43 -1.96 7.84 -3.43
C MET A 43 -1.33 6.46 -3.22
N GLN A 44 -0.69 6.21 -2.08
CA GLN A 44 -0.12 4.88 -1.81
C GLN A 44 -1.21 3.79 -1.70
N PHE A 45 -2.39 4.09 -1.14
CA PHE A 45 -3.51 3.14 -1.14
C PHE A 45 -3.99 2.80 -2.56
N ILE A 46 -4.03 3.77 -3.47
CA ILE A 46 -4.35 3.53 -4.89
C ILE A 46 -3.29 2.61 -5.51
N VAL A 47 -2.01 2.88 -5.29
CA VAL A 47 -0.89 2.04 -5.79
C VAL A 47 -0.98 0.62 -5.26
N VAL A 48 -1.32 0.44 -3.97
CA VAL A 48 -1.53 -0.88 -3.36
C VAL A 48 -2.63 -1.65 -4.09
N GLY A 49 -3.81 -1.04 -4.28
CA GLY A 49 -4.93 -1.68 -4.95
C GLY A 49 -4.62 -2.05 -6.41
N GLU A 50 -3.98 -1.13 -7.14
CA GLU A 50 -3.56 -1.39 -8.52
C GLU A 50 -2.52 -2.52 -8.59
N THR A 51 -1.56 -2.55 -7.68
CA THR A 51 -0.52 -3.58 -7.65
C THR A 51 -1.09 -4.96 -7.32
N ILE A 52 -2.05 -5.03 -6.40
CA ILE A 52 -2.78 -6.28 -6.09
C ILE A 52 -3.55 -6.78 -7.32
N SER A 53 -4.19 -5.88 -8.09
CA SER A 53 -4.92 -6.26 -9.31
C SER A 53 -4.01 -6.88 -10.38
N ARG A 54 -2.70 -6.58 -10.35
CA ARG A 54 -1.68 -7.13 -11.26
C ARG A 54 -1.07 -8.46 -10.78
N LEU A 55 -1.41 -8.93 -9.59
CA LEU A 55 -0.98 -10.24 -9.11
C LEU A 55 -1.81 -11.34 -9.77
N ASP A 56 -1.15 -12.41 -10.21
CA ASP A 56 -1.79 -13.58 -10.80
C ASP A 56 -2.74 -14.25 -9.79
N ASP A 57 -3.92 -14.68 -10.23
CA ASP A 57 -4.91 -15.28 -9.33
C ASP A 57 -4.42 -16.61 -8.74
N ALA A 58 -3.64 -17.40 -9.50
CA ALA A 58 -3.00 -18.61 -8.98
C ALA A 58 -2.04 -18.33 -7.81
N PHE A 59 -1.42 -17.15 -7.80
CA PHE A 59 -0.59 -16.71 -6.67
C PHE A 59 -1.47 -16.36 -5.46
N LYS A 60 -2.55 -15.60 -5.68
CA LYS A 60 -3.49 -15.23 -4.60
C LYS A 60 -4.13 -16.46 -3.97
N GLU A 61 -4.58 -17.43 -4.78
CA GLU A 61 -5.17 -18.70 -4.32
C GLU A 61 -4.19 -19.53 -3.48
N LYS A 62 -2.93 -19.61 -3.92
CA LYS A 62 -1.87 -20.30 -3.16
C LYS A 62 -1.61 -19.62 -1.80
N HIS A 63 -1.91 -18.33 -1.68
CA HIS A 63 -1.74 -17.52 -0.50
C HIS A 63 -3.09 -17.00 0.04
N ALA A 64 -4.13 -17.84 0.05
CA ALA A 64 -5.49 -17.45 0.44
C ALA A 64 -5.67 -17.01 1.90
N ASN A 65 -4.66 -17.19 2.76
CA ASN A 65 -4.67 -16.68 4.14
C ASN A 65 -4.45 -15.17 4.20
N THR A 66 -3.98 -14.56 3.12
CA THR A 66 -3.84 -13.11 3.00
C THR A 66 -5.11 -12.54 2.36
N PRO A 67 -5.76 -11.54 2.97
CA PRO A 67 -6.88 -10.84 2.35
C PRO A 67 -6.35 -9.88 1.28
N TRP A 68 -6.08 -10.45 0.10
CA TRP A 68 -5.66 -9.70 -1.09
C TRP A 68 -6.72 -8.68 -1.50
#